data_AF-A0A847GK97-F1
#
_entry.id   AF-A0A847GK97-F1
#
_cell.length_a   1.000
_cell.length_b   1.000
_cell.length_c   1.000
_cell.angle_alpha   90.00
_cell.angle_beta   90.00
_cell.angle_gamma   90.00
#
_symmetry.space_group_name_H-M   'P 1'
#
loop_
_entity.id
_entity.type
_entity.pdbx_description
1 polymer ?
#
loop_
_entity_poly.entity_id
_entity_poly.type
_entity_poly.pdbx_seq_one_letter_code
_entity_poly.pdbx_strand_id
1 'polypeptide(L)'
;MPFETGIKYEWYAHARPRFEIHSAFEAPKVVLGIFMNKPTYAYDEEGYFPNNAQFCIGRADPFLVGVLNSPCAWWFLTQTCTDLQNGYLQALLIYQESIPIPPASDVQRASIERIVRASVYLTKSTMTNKKSGVSYDPLILAYWERVLNGLVYELYFPEEVHGAGLRLFDLVEQAKLPDINTIPEAKRLQTLREKFEDLSDSKHPLRIALDKLQTLDTVRIIEGKT
;
A
#
# COMPACT_ATOMS: atom_id res chain seq x y z
N MET A 1 12.78 -34.86 -2.56
CA MET A 1 14.25 -34.92 -2.53
C MET A 1 14.78 -33.86 -3.48
N PRO A 2 15.59 -32.88 -3.04
CA PRO A 2 16.18 -31.92 -3.98
C PRO A 2 17.40 -32.56 -4.65
N PHE A 3 17.47 -32.46 -5.98
CA PHE A 3 18.60 -32.93 -6.77
C PHE A 3 19.80 -32.01 -6.56
N GLU A 4 20.91 -32.57 -6.08
CA GLU A 4 22.20 -31.90 -5.97
C GLU A 4 22.90 -31.97 -7.34
N THR A 5 23.30 -30.81 -7.89
CA THR A 5 23.80 -30.67 -9.28
C THR A 5 25.21 -31.22 -9.53
N GLY A 6 25.85 -31.87 -8.54
CA GLY A 6 27.13 -32.58 -8.70
C GLY A 6 28.38 -31.71 -8.89
N ILE A 7 28.29 -30.38 -8.85
CA ILE A 7 29.45 -29.48 -8.98
C ILE A 7 29.92 -29.04 -7.58
N LYS A 8 31.14 -29.46 -7.19
CA LYS A 8 31.81 -28.98 -5.97
C LYS A 8 32.39 -27.59 -6.21
N TYR A 9 31.87 -26.58 -5.51
CA TYR A 9 32.43 -25.23 -5.51
C TYR A 9 33.42 -25.04 -4.35
N GLU A 10 34.36 -24.12 -4.49
CA GLU A 10 35.36 -23.82 -3.46
C GLU A 10 34.71 -23.26 -2.19
N TRP A 11 35.29 -23.58 -1.04
CA TRP A 11 34.72 -23.35 0.29
C TRP A 11 34.44 -21.87 0.63
N TYR A 12 35.03 -20.93 -0.13
CA TYR A 12 34.85 -19.48 0.05
C TYR A 12 33.75 -18.88 -0.84
N ALA A 13 33.09 -19.67 -1.69
CA ALA A 13 31.98 -19.19 -2.51
C ALA A 13 30.71 -18.97 -1.67
N HIS A 14 30.63 -17.81 -1.01
CA HIS A 14 29.55 -17.46 -0.07
C HIS A 14 28.17 -17.21 -0.70
N ALA A 15 28.08 -17.01 -2.02
CA ALA A 15 26.81 -16.81 -2.71
C ALA A 15 26.79 -17.57 -4.04
N ARG A 16 25.68 -18.27 -4.30
CA ARG A 16 25.38 -18.91 -5.58
C ARG A 16 24.34 -18.04 -6.30
N PRO A 17 24.52 -17.73 -7.60
CA PRO A 17 23.42 -17.16 -8.37
C PRO A 17 22.26 -18.16 -8.37
N ARG A 18 21.11 -17.74 -7.85
CA ARG A 18 19.87 -18.52 -7.93
C ARG A 18 19.13 -18.11 -9.19
N PHE A 19 19.60 -18.64 -10.33
CA PHE A 19 19.02 -18.32 -11.63
C PHE A 19 17.52 -18.67 -11.70
N GLU A 20 17.08 -19.65 -10.91
CA GLU A 20 15.69 -20.11 -10.85
C GLU A 20 14.72 -19.02 -10.36
N ILE A 21 15.19 -18.10 -9.51
CA ILE A 21 14.37 -17.02 -8.93
C ILE A 21 14.66 -15.65 -9.55
N HIS A 22 15.65 -15.54 -10.44
CA HIS A 22 16.07 -14.27 -11.01
C HIS A 22 14.92 -13.54 -11.71
N SER A 23 14.15 -14.26 -12.54
CA SER A 23 12.98 -13.70 -13.24
C SER A 23 11.88 -13.18 -12.30
N ALA A 24 11.83 -13.65 -11.05
CA ALA A 24 10.87 -13.13 -10.07
C ALA A 24 11.21 -11.71 -9.60
N PHE A 25 12.49 -11.30 -9.68
CA PHE A 25 12.92 -9.93 -9.42
C PHE A 25 12.66 -9.00 -10.61
N GLU A 26 12.52 -9.52 -11.83
CA GLU A 26 12.17 -8.73 -13.01
C GLU A 26 10.66 -8.51 -13.13
N ALA A 27 9.86 -9.44 -12.60
CA ALA A 27 8.41 -9.29 -12.52
C ALA A 27 8.01 -8.17 -11.55
N PRO A 28 6.79 -7.60 -11.69
CA PRO A 28 6.22 -6.68 -10.71
C PRO A 28 6.31 -7.24 -9.30
N LYS A 29 6.74 -6.42 -8.35
CA LYS A 29 7.06 -6.88 -6.99
C LYS A 29 6.72 -5.85 -5.94
N VAL A 30 6.47 -6.33 -4.72
CA VAL A 30 6.37 -5.48 -3.53
C VAL A 30 7.66 -5.60 -2.73
N VAL A 31 8.32 -4.47 -2.51
CA VAL A 31 9.50 -4.34 -1.65
C VAL A 31 9.05 -4.16 -0.21
N LEU A 32 9.66 -4.94 0.68
CA LEU A 32 9.35 -5.04 2.09
C LEU A 32 10.49 -4.43 2.93
N GLY A 33 10.17 -3.46 3.78
CA GLY A 33 11.13 -2.87 4.71
C GLY A 33 11.40 -3.78 5.91
N ILE A 34 12.66 -3.86 6.36
CA ILE A 34 13.03 -4.60 7.58
C ILE A 34 13.00 -3.68 8.80
N PHE A 35 13.54 -2.47 8.68
CA PHE A 35 13.57 -1.48 9.76
C PHE A 35 12.59 -0.36 9.42
N MET A 36 11.49 -0.28 10.17
CA MET A 36 10.37 0.62 9.85
C MET A 36 9.87 1.32 11.10
N ASN A 37 9.66 2.63 11.04
CA ASN A 37 8.90 3.40 12.05
C ASN A 37 7.53 3.86 11.52
N LYS A 38 7.21 3.47 10.30
CA LYS A 38 5.94 3.60 9.59
C LYS A 38 5.94 2.61 8.42
N PRO A 39 4.78 2.28 7.82
CA PRO A 39 4.76 1.47 6.61
C PRO A 39 5.54 2.15 5.48
N THR A 40 6.44 1.40 4.84
CA THR A 40 7.26 1.87 3.72
C THR A 40 7.31 0.87 2.58
N TYR A 41 6.23 0.10 2.41
CA TYR A 41 6.12 -0.87 1.34
C TYR A 41 6.03 -0.18 -0.01
N ALA A 42 6.83 -0.64 -0.97
CA ALA A 42 6.87 -0.04 -2.30
C ALA A 42 6.47 -1.07 -3.36
N TYR A 43 5.63 -0.67 -4.30
CA TYR A 43 5.31 -1.47 -5.46
C TYR A 43 6.18 -1.05 -6.64
N ASP A 44 6.88 -2.03 -7.20
CA ASP A 44 7.86 -1.84 -8.26
C ASP A 44 7.43 -2.59 -9.52
N GLU A 45 7.22 -1.82 -10.59
CA GLU A 45 6.98 -2.29 -11.96
C GLU A 45 8.13 -1.91 -12.91
N GLU A 46 9.18 -1.26 -12.41
CA GLU A 46 10.31 -0.73 -13.20
C GLU A 46 11.57 -1.60 -13.11
N GLY A 47 11.56 -2.65 -12.28
CA GLY A 47 12.64 -3.63 -12.23
C GLY A 47 13.82 -3.22 -11.33
N TYR A 48 13.56 -2.47 -10.26
CA TYR A 48 14.57 -2.14 -9.26
C TYR A 48 15.01 -3.36 -8.45
N PHE A 49 16.27 -3.40 -8.03
CA PHE A 49 16.82 -4.49 -7.21
C PHE A 49 17.09 -4.01 -5.78
N PRO A 50 16.36 -4.51 -4.76
CA PRO A 50 16.64 -4.16 -3.37
C PRO A 50 17.99 -4.73 -2.91
N ASN A 51 18.61 -4.06 -1.95
CA ASN A 51 19.78 -4.61 -1.25
C ASN A 51 19.34 -5.60 -0.15
N ASN A 52 20.30 -6.07 0.64
CA ASN A 52 20.06 -7.03 1.73
C ASN A 52 19.32 -6.44 2.96
N ALA A 53 19.00 -5.14 2.98
CA ALA A 53 18.23 -4.51 4.06
C ALA A 53 16.71 -4.52 3.79
N GLN A 54 16.27 -5.19 2.74
CA GLN A 54 14.88 -5.30 2.31
C GLN A 54 14.58 -6.73 1.83
N PHE A 55 13.32 -7.12 1.91
CA PHE A 55 12.82 -8.32 1.22
C PHE A 55 11.96 -7.91 0.02
N CYS A 56 11.55 -8.87 -0.80
CA CYS A 56 10.56 -8.60 -1.84
C CYS A 56 9.66 -9.81 -2.10
N ILE A 57 8.40 -9.53 -2.45
CA ILE A 57 7.44 -10.50 -2.94
C ILE A 57 7.33 -10.28 -4.46
N GLY A 58 7.86 -11.22 -5.25
CA GLY A 58 7.77 -11.18 -6.71
C GLY A 58 6.38 -11.58 -7.21
N ARG A 59 6.01 -11.11 -8.40
CA ARG A 59 4.68 -11.33 -9.03
C ARG A 59 3.52 -10.87 -8.14
N ALA A 60 3.75 -9.81 -7.39
CA ALA A 60 2.73 -9.22 -6.52
C ALA A 60 1.87 -8.24 -7.29
N ASP A 61 0.64 -8.03 -6.83
CA ASP A 61 -0.30 -7.05 -7.39
C ASP A 61 -0.34 -5.76 -6.55
N PRO A 62 -0.87 -4.65 -7.11
CA PRO A 62 -0.98 -3.40 -6.37
C PRO A 62 -1.97 -3.48 -5.19
N PHE A 63 -2.88 -4.45 -5.15
CA PHE A 63 -3.78 -4.64 -4.01
C PHE A 63 -2.99 -4.99 -2.75
N LEU A 64 -2.01 -5.90 -2.85
CA LEU A 64 -1.18 -6.30 -1.72
C LEU A 64 -0.44 -5.10 -1.09
N VAL A 65 0.18 -4.22 -1.88
CA VAL A 65 0.89 -3.05 -1.33
C VAL A 65 -0.07 -2.06 -0.67
N GLY A 66 -1.32 -1.98 -1.15
CA GLY A 66 -2.36 -1.15 -0.55
C GLY A 66 -2.74 -1.63 0.84
N VAL A 67 -2.92 -2.95 1.01
CA VAL A 67 -3.17 -3.57 2.31
C VAL A 67 -1.96 -3.39 3.24
N LEU A 68 -0.75 -3.68 2.77
CA LEU A 68 0.46 -3.63 3.60
C LEU A 68 0.79 -2.21 4.11
N ASN A 69 0.47 -1.16 3.34
CA ASN A 69 0.63 0.23 3.79
C ASN A 69 -0.52 0.76 4.67
N SER A 70 -1.55 -0.04 4.94
CA SER A 70 -2.69 0.40 5.74
C SER A 70 -2.36 0.50 7.24
N PRO A 71 -3.11 1.33 8.00
CA PRO A 71 -3.04 1.35 9.46
C PRO A 71 -3.33 -0.02 10.10
N CYS A 72 -4.16 -0.86 9.49
CA CYS A 72 -4.46 -2.20 9.99
C CYS A 72 -3.21 -3.10 9.98
N ALA A 73 -2.51 -3.14 8.84
CA ALA A 73 -1.27 -3.91 8.71
C ALA A 73 -0.16 -3.33 9.60
N TRP A 74 -0.07 -2.01 9.72
CA TRP A 74 0.87 -1.36 10.62
C TRP A 74 0.61 -1.70 12.09
N TRP A 75 -0.64 -1.57 12.53
CA TRP A 75 -1.05 -1.90 13.89
C TRP A 75 -0.79 -3.36 14.22
N PHE A 76 -1.08 -4.29 13.29
CA PHE A 76 -0.71 -5.69 13.47
C PHE A 76 0.80 -5.85 13.74
N LEU A 77 1.64 -5.23 12.93
CA LEU A 77 3.09 -5.30 13.12
C LEU A 77 3.55 -4.68 14.43
N THR A 78 2.96 -3.57 14.89
CA THR A 78 3.30 -2.99 16.20
C THR A 78 2.88 -3.88 17.36
N GLN A 79 1.90 -4.77 17.17
CA GLN A 79 1.50 -5.75 18.19
C GLN A 79 2.35 -7.03 18.16
N THR A 80 2.94 -7.40 17.02
CA THR A 80 3.64 -8.69 16.85
C THR A 80 5.15 -8.60 16.78
N CYS A 81 5.70 -7.46 16.31
CA CYS A 81 7.13 -7.29 16.12
C CYS A 81 7.83 -6.92 17.42
N THR A 82 9.14 -7.14 17.45
CA THR A 82 10.01 -6.61 18.50
C THR A 82 10.28 -5.12 18.27
N ASP A 83 10.02 -4.32 19.29
CA ASP A 83 10.36 -2.90 19.30
C ASP A 83 11.87 -2.66 19.30
N LEU A 84 12.29 -1.64 18.58
CA LEU A 84 13.62 -1.05 18.61
C LEU A 84 13.56 0.36 19.20
N GLN A 85 14.73 0.97 19.41
CA GLN A 85 14.81 2.36 19.86
C GLN A 85 14.16 3.32 18.86
N ASN A 86 13.64 4.45 19.36
CA ASN A 86 13.04 5.54 18.59
C ASN A 86 11.79 5.14 17.77
N GLY A 87 11.01 4.16 18.24
CA GLY A 87 9.75 3.77 17.60
C GLY A 87 9.92 3.00 16.29
N TYR A 88 11.11 2.43 16.06
CA TYR A 88 11.34 1.51 14.96
C TYR A 88 10.93 0.09 15.34
N LEU A 89 10.48 -0.69 14.35
CA LEU A 89 10.27 -2.13 14.44
C LEU A 89 11.35 -2.83 13.62
N GLN A 90 11.76 -4.01 14.07
CA GLN A 90 12.44 -4.98 13.22
C GLN A 90 11.41 -5.95 12.61
N ALA A 91 10.82 -5.55 11.48
CA ALA A 91 9.87 -6.38 10.73
C ALA A 91 10.63 -7.45 9.94
N LEU A 92 11.05 -8.53 10.59
CA LEU A 92 11.56 -9.71 9.88
C LEU A 92 10.45 -10.38 9.07
N LEU A 93 10.85 -11.17 8.06
CA LEU A 93 9.91 -11.84 7.14
C LEU A 93 8.84 -12.64 7.88
N ILE A 94 9.19 -13.34 8.97
CA ILE A 94 8.25 -14.12 9.79
C ILE A 94 7.05 -13.30 10.31
N TYR A 95 7.26 -12.03 10.65
CA TYR A 95 6.19 -11.15 11.16
C TYR A 95 5.36 -10.62 10.00
N GLN A 96 6.02 -10.26 8.89
CA GLN A 96 5.35 -9.75 7.70
C GLN A 96 4.51 -10.81 6.98
N GLU A 97 4.98 -12.07 6.93
CA GLU A 97 4.23 -13.22 6.40
C GLU A 97 2.99 -13.55 7.24
N SER A 98 2.98 -13.15 8.51
CA SER A 98 1.86 -13.37 9.42
C SER A 98 0.75 -12.31 9.29
N ILE A 99 0.97 -11.25 8.51
CA ILE A 99 -0.05 -10.20 8.29
C ILE A 99 -1.26 -10.85 7.58
N PRO A 100 -2.46 -10.84 8.19
CA PRO A 100 -3.63 -11.41 7.55
C PRO A 100 -4.03 -10.56 6.34
N ILE A 101 -4.08 -11.15 5.14
CA ILE A 101 -4.57 -10.46 3.95
C ILE A 101 -6.09 -10.67 3.86
N PRO A 102 -6.91 -9.61 3.86
CA PRO A 102 -8.35 -9.77 3.92
C PRO A 102 -8.89 -10.28 2.58
N PRO A 103 -9.95 -11.12 2.60
CA PRO A 103 -10.60 -11.54 1.37
C PRO A 103 -11.25 -10.34 0.68
N ALA A 104 -11.09 -10.24 -0.63
CA ALA A 104 -11.68 -9.19 -1.44
C ALA A 104 -12.12 -9.75 -2.79
N SER A 105 -13.30 -9.33 -3.26
CA SER A 105 -13.76 -9.61 -4.62
C SER A 105 -12.91 -8.89 -5.66
N ASP A 106 -12.93 -9.35 -6.90
CA ASP A 106 -12.15 -8.72 -8.00
C ASP A 106 -12.48 -7.23 -8.17
N VAL A 107 -13.73 -6.84 -7.95
CA VAL A 107 -14.18 -5.44 -8.00
C VAL A 107 -13.56 -4.61 -6.87
N GLN A 108 -13.53 -5.15 -5.65
CA GLN A 108 -12.90 -4.48 -4.50
C GLN A 108 -11.38 -4.36 -4.69
N ARG A 109 -10.74 -5.42 -5.19
CA ARG A 109 -9.30 -5.40 -5.51
C ARG A 109 -8.99 -4.34 -6.56
N ALA A 110 -9.75 -4.29 -7.65
CA ALA A 110 -9.58 -3.29 -8.70
C ALA A 110 -9.74 -1.84 -8.19
N SER A 111 -10.66 -1.59 -7.26
CA SER A 111 -10.83 -0.26 -6.65
C SER A 111 -9.60 0.17 -5.83
N ILE A 112 -9.04 -0.74 -5.03
CA ILE A 112 -7.81 -0.50 -4.27
C ILE A 112 -6.62 -0.30 -5.21
N GLU A 113 -6.48 -1.14 -6.24
CA GLU A 113 -5.39 -1.04 -7.21
C GLU A 113 -5.37 0.30 -7.94
N ARG A 114 -6.54 0.84 -8.32
CA ARG A 114 -6.65 2.18 -8.92
C ARG A 114 -6.09 3.27 -8.01
N ILE A 115 -6.45 3.23 -6.72
CA ILE A 115 -5.98 4.19 -5.72
C ILE A 115 -4.46 4.06 -5.55
N VAL A 116 -3.94 2.83 -5.40
CA VAL A 116 -2.50 2.57 -5.26
C VAL A 116 -1.72 3.12 -6.46
N ARG A 117 -2.17 2.85 -7.68
CA ARG A 117 -1.51 3.34 -8.90
C ARG A 117 -1.52 4.87 -8.97
N ALA A 118 -2.63 5.51 -8.57
CA ALA A 118 -2.70 6.96 -8.45
C ALA A 118 -1.71 7.51 -7.42
N SER A 119 -1.63 6.91 -6.23
CA SER A 119 -0.70 7.30 -5.16
C SER A 119 0.76 7.14 -5.56
N VAL A 120 1.12 6.04 -6.23
CA VAL A 120 2.48 5.81 -6.78
C VAL A 120 2.84 6.89 -7.80
N TYR A 121 1.93 7.23 -8.72
CA TYR A 121 2.17 8.29 -9.68
C TYR A 121 2.33 9.67 -9.03
N LEU A 122 1.44 10.02 -8.10
CA LEU A 122 1.52 11.28 -7.36
C LEU A 122 2.88 11.40 -6.66
N THR A 123 3.31 10.34 -5.96
CA THR A 123 4.60 10.29 -5.26
C THR A 123 5.78 10.52 -6.21
N LYS A 124 5.78 9.88 -7.38
CA LYS A 124 6.81 10.09 -8.41
C LYS A 124 6.81 11.53 -8.93
N SER A 125 5.62 12.06 -9.24
CA SER A 125 5.46 13.42 -9.78
C SER A 125 5.92 14.50 -8.79
N THR A 126 5.73 14.29 -7.47
CA THR A 126 6.20 15.22 -6.44
C THR A 126 7.73 15.18 -6.30
N MET A 127 8.35 14.00 -6.46
CA MET A 127 9.81 13.88 -6.37
C MET A 127 10.55 14.55 -7.52
N THR A 128 9.99 14.49 -8.74
CA THR A 128 10.57 15.14 -9.94
C THR A 128 10.35 16.65 -9.96
N ASN A 129 9.24 17.14 -9.40
CA ASN A 129 8.83 18.55 -9.45
C ASN A 129 9.18 19.39 -8.22
N LYS A 130 10.13 18.97 -7.37
CA LYS A 130 10.59 19.70 -6.16
C LYS A 130 10.99 21.19 -6.37
N LYS A 131 11.05 21.68 -7.60
CA LYS A 131 11.37 23.08 -7.96
C LYS A 131 10.16 23.98 -8.25
N SER A 132 8.95 23.44 -8.43
CA SER A 132 7.75 24.26 -8.67
C SER A 132 6.93 24.38 -7.39
N GLY A 133 6.92 25.57 -6.77
CA GLY A 133 6.29 25.86 -5.47
C GLY A 133 4.76 25.80 -5.41
N VAL A 134 4.13 24.82 -6.06
CA VAL A 134 2.68 24.57 -6.01
C VAL A 134 2.44 23.28 -5.21
N SER A 135 2.39 23.40 -3.88
CA SER A 135 2.34 22.26 -2.95
C SER A 135 0.91 21.88 -2.53
N TYR A 136 0.09 21.42 -3.48
CA TYR A 136 -1.16 20.70 -3.16
C TYR A 136 -0.95 19.17 -3.14
N ASP A 137 0.11 18.66 -3.78
CA ASP A 137 0.34 17.23 -3.99
C ASP A 137 0.40 16.38 -2.69
N PRO A 138 1.00 16.85 -1.58
CA PRO A 138 0.97 16.10 -0.32
C PRO A 138 -0.44 15.97 0.28
N LEU A 139 -1.29 17.00 0.13
CA LEU A 139 -2.68 16.96 0.61
C LEU A 139 -3.53 16.01 -0.24
N ILE A 140 -3.30 16.03 -1.55
CA ILE A 140 -3.93 15.09 -2.48
C ILE A 140 -3.56 13.67 -2.08
N LEU A 141 -2.25 13.37 -2.00
CA LEU A 141 -1.77 12.04 -1.62
C LEU A 141 -2.36 11.56 -0.28
N ALA A 142 -2.32 12.41 0.75
CA ALA A 142 -2.87 12.08 2.07
C ALA A 142 -4.39 11.76 2.01
N TYR A 143 -5.13 12.42 1.11
CA TYR A 143 -6.54 12.11 0.92
C TYR A 143 -6.76 10.78 0.19
N TRP A 144 -5.97 10.48 -0.85
CA TRP A 144 -6.02 9.19 -1.52
C TRP A 144 -5.66 8.03 -0.58
N GLU A 145 -4.63 8.21 0.27
CA GLU A 145 -4.28 7.28 1.34
C GLU A 145 -5.43 7.12 2.34
N ARG A 146 -6.12 8.20 2.68
CA ARG A 146 -7.29 8.13 3.56
C ARG A 146 -8.44 7.32 2.95
N VAL A 147 -8.70 7.48 1.65
CA VAL A 147 -9.70 6.66 0.94
C VAL A 147 -9.28 5.19 0.94
N LEU A 148 -8.01 4.91 0.61
CA LEU A 148 -7.43 3.56 0.63
C LEU A 148 -7.64 2.89 2.01
N ASN A 149 -7.26 3.59 3.08
CA ASN A 149 -7.40 3.09 4.45
C ASN A 149 -8.86 2.80 4.80
N GLY A 150 -9.78 3.67 4.36
CA GLY A 150 -11.21 3.43 4.50
C GLY A 150 -11.67 2.10 3.88
N LEU A 151 -11.27 1.84 2.62
CA LEU A 151 -11.58 0.59 1.95
C LEU A 151 -10.98 -0.62 2.67
N VAL A 152 -9.75 -0.50 3.17
CA VAL A 152 -9.10 -1.59 3.92
C VAL A 152 -9.80 -1.84 5.26
N TYR A 153 -10.24 -0.80 5.98
CA TYR A 153 -11.06 -0.99 7.18
C TYR A 153 -12.36 -1.75 6.90
N GLU A 154 -13.04 -1.44 5.79
CA GLU A 154 -14.25 -2.17 5.39
C GLU A 154 -13.97 -3.65 5.07
N LEU A 155 -12.79 -3.97 4.54
CA LEU A 155 -12.40 -5.36 4.31
C LEU A 155 -12.11 -6.14 5.60
N TYR A 156 -11.46 -5.53 6.60
CA TYR A 156 -11.14 -6.20 7.86
C TYR A 156 -12.29 -6.22 8.86
N PHE A 157 -13.11 -5.17 8.90
CA PHE A 157 -14.16 -4.97 9.90
C PHE A 157 -15.51 -4.69 9.23
N PRO A 158 -16.00 -5.61 8.36
CA PRO A 158 -17.22 -5.37 7.61
C PRO A 158 -18.41 -5.16 8.54
N GLU A 159 -18.55 -5.93 9.61
CA GLU A 159 -19.69 -5.83 10.54
C GLU A 159 -19.74 -4.47 11.25
N GLU A 160 -18.61 -3.96 11.74
CA GLU A 160 -18.52 -2.68 12.44
C GLU A 160 -18.74 -1.51 11.47
N VAL A 161 -18.05 -1.53 10.33
CA VAL A 161 -18.17 -0.49 9.30
C VAL A 161 -19.61 -0.48 8.76
N HIS A 162 -20.17 -1.66 8.47
CA HIS A 162 -21.49 -1.77 7.90
C HIS A 162 -22.61 -1.49 8.91
N GLY A 163 -22.43 -1.89 10.17
CA GLY A 163 -23.32 -1.59 11.29
C GLY A 163 -23.38 -0.09 11.60
N ALA A 164 -22.29 0.64 11.33
CA ALA A 164 -22.28 2.11 11.35
C ALA A 164 -22.96 2.75 10.13
N GLY A 165 -23.52 1.96 9.20
CA GLY A 165 -24.14 2.45 7.97
C GLY A 165 -23.15 3.00 6.95
N LEU A 166 -21.89 2.57 7.01
CA LEU A 166 -20.86 2.91 6.04
C LEU A 166 -20.75 1.78 5.00
N ARG A 167 -20.59 2.16 3.73
CA ARG A 167 -20.35 1.28 2.58
C ARG A 167 -19.37 2.00 1.65
N LEU A 168 -18.07 1.97 1.98
CA LEU A 168 -17.07 2.80 1.33
C LEU A 168 -16.76 2.31 -0.08
N PHE A 169 -16.80 1.00 -0.33
CA PHE A 169 -16.70 0.46 -1.69
C PHE A 169 -17.82 0.98 -2.61
N ASP A 170 -19.07 0.98 -2.14
CA ASP A 170 -20.21 1.50 -2.91
C ASP A 170 -20.03 2.99 -3.24
N LEU A 171 -19.55 3.77 -2.26
CA LEU A 171 -19.28 5.20 -2.44
C LEU A 171 -18.13 5.46 -3.41
N VAL A 172 -17.08 4.64 -3.38
CA VAL A 172 -15.96 4.71 -4.32
C VAL A 172 -16.38 4.33 -5.73
N GLU A 173 -17.24 3.32 -5.88
CA GLU A 173 -17.79 2.93 -7.17
C GLU A 173 -18.66 4.05 -7.78
N GLN A 174 -19.55 4.64 -6.97
CA GLN A 174 -20.36 5.79 -7.37
C GLN A 174 -19.50 7.01 -7.74
N ALA A 175 -18.40 7.22 -7.02
CA ALA A 175 -17.46 8.29 -7.29
C ALA A 175 -16.68 8.10 -8.60
N LYS A 176 -16.66 6.90 -9.21
CA LYS A 176 -15.97 6.61 -10.49
C LYS A 176 -14.54 7.14 -10.51
N LEU A 177 -13.69 6.59 -9.64
CA LEU A 177 -12.29 6.99 -9.58
C LEU A 177 -11.58 6.80 -10.94
N PRO A 178 -10.74 7.76 -11.36
CA PRO A 178 -10.00 7.67 -12.61
C PRO A 178 -9.03 6.48 -12.60
N ASP A 179 -8.96 5.78 -13.73
CA ASP A 179 -7.91 4.79 -13.98
C ASP A 179 -6.74 5.46 -14.70
N ILE A 180 -5.64 5.64 -13.98
CA ILE A 180 -4.46 6.34 -14.47
C ILE A 180 -3.83 5.70 -15.71
N ASN A 181 -4.00 4.39 -15.89
CA ASN A 181 -3.46 3.68 -17.04
C ASN A 181 -4.22 4.01 -18.33
N THR A 182 -5.47 4.43 -18.21
CA THR A 182 -6.32 4.84 -19.35
C THR A 182 -6.17 6.31 -19.71
N ILE A 183 -5.54 7.11 -18.85
CA ILE A 183 -5.37 8.56 -19.02
C ILE A 183 -3.99 8.86 -19.62
N PRO A 184 -3.92 9.72 -20.67
CA PRO A 184 -2.64 10.19 -21.22
C PRO A 184 -1.78 10.88 -20.15
N GLU A 185 -0.47 10.63 -20.16
CA GLU A 185 0.44 11.06 -19.09
C GLU A 185 0.35 12.57 -18.77
N ALA A 186 0.27 13.41 -19.82
CA ALA A 186 0.15 14.86 -19.70
C ALA A 186 -1.11 15.34 -18.94
N LYS A 187 -2.16 14.52 -18.89
CA LYS A 187 -3.44 14.85 -18.24
C LYS A 187 -3.61 14.20 -16.86
N ARG A 188 -2.79 13.20 -16.51
CA ARG A 188 -2.94 12.41 -15.27
C ARG A 188 -2.99 13.29 -14.02
N LEU A 189 -2.00 14.16 -13.84
CA LEU A 189 -1.94 15.02 -12.66
C LEU A 189 -3.15 15.97 -12.56
N GLN A 190 -3.56 16.57 -13.68
CA GLN A 190 -4.74 17.43 -13.72
C GLN A 190 -6.01 16.66 -13.35
N THR A 191 -6.24 15.49 -13.95
CA THR A 191 -7.41 14.66 -13.66
C THR A 191 -7.46 14.20 -12.20
N LEU A 192 -6.31 13.83 -11.61
CA LEU A 192 -6.25 13.46 -10.19
C LEU A 192 -6.51 14.64 -9.26
N ARG A 193 -6.08 15.85 -9.63
CA ARG A 193 -6.36 17.09 -8.89
C ARG A 193 -7.83 17.45 -8.92
N GLU A 194 -8.43 17.52 -10.11
CA GLU A 194 -9.86 17.77 -10.29
C GLU A 194 -10.70 16.75 -9.51
N LYS A 195 -10.29 15.47 -9.55
CA LYS A 195 -10.98 14.44 -8.78
C LYS A 195 -10.83 14.62 -7.27
N PHE A 196 -9.66 15.01 -6.80
CA PHE A 196 -9.47 15.33 -5.39
C PHE A 196 -10.33 16.51 -4.94
N GLU A 197 -10.42 17.59 -5.74
CA GLU A 197 -11.26 18.75 -5.42
C GLU A 197 -12.74 18.36 -5.26
N ASP A 198 -13.26 17.52 -6.16
CA ASP A 198 -14.60 16.93 -6.07
C ASP A 198 -14.78 16.08 -4.81
N LEU A 199 -13.86 15.13 -4.58
CA LEU A 199 -14.00 14.18 -3.47
C LEU A 199 -13.78 14.81 -2.10
N SER A 200 -12.97 15.86 -2.00
CA SER A 200 -12.59 16.49 -0.73
C SER A 200 -13.60 17.54 -0.24
N ASP A 201 -14.60 17.88 -1.07
CA ASP A 201 -15.71 18.75 -0.69
C ASP A 201 -16.41 18.21 0.57
N SER A 202 -16.71 19.10 1.52
CA SER A 202 -17.29 18.74 2.81
C SER A 202 -18.69 18.12 2.71
N LYS A 203 -19.37 18.31 1.58
CA LYS A 203 -20.68 17.73 1.26
C LYS A 203 -20.58 16.42 0.48
N HIS A 204 -19.39 16.05 0.00
CA HIS A 204 -19.23 14.82 -0.77
C HIS A 204 -19.51 13.60 0.13
N PRO A 205 -20.37 12.64 -0.29
CA PRO A 205 -20.74 11.48 0.53
C PRO A 205 -19.55 10.68 1.04
N LEU A 206 -18.53 10.47 0.20
CA LEU A 206 -17.29 9.78 0.59
C LEU A 206 -16.53 10.55 1.68
N ARG A 207 -16.45 11.88 1.60
CA ARG A 207 -15.77 12.72 2.60
C ARG A 207 -16.43 12.59 3.96
N ILE A 208 -17.77 12.66 3.98
CA ILE A 208 -18.60 12.51 5.18
C ILE A 208 -18.44 11.11 5.77
N ALA A 209 -18.50 10.07 4.94
CA ALA A 209 -18.33 8.68 5.35
C ALA A 209 -16.95 8.44 5.98
N LEU A 210 -15.89 9.02 5.40
CA LEU A 210 -14.53 8.94 5.94
C LEU A 210 -14.36 9.72 7.24
N ASP A 211 -15.11 10.81 7.47
CA ASP A 211 -15.12 11.51 8.77
C ASP A 211 -15.84 10.68 9.83
N LYS A 212 -16.99 10.10 9.48
CA LYS A 212 -17.74 9.21 10.36
C LYS A 212 -16.94 7.94 10.70
N LEU A 213 -16.18 7.39 9.76
CA LEU A 213 -15.32 6.23 10.01
C LEU A 213 -14.33 6.46 11.15
N GLN A 214 -13.82 7.69 11.29
CA GLN A 214 -12.85 8.07 12.32
C GLN A 214 -13.48 8.16 13.72
N THR A 215 -14.81 8.09 13.84
CA THR A 215 -15.50 8.04 15.14
C THR A 215 -15.68 6.62 15.66
N LEU A 216 -15.36 5.59 14.86
CA LEU A 216 -15.47 4.19 15.30
C LEU A 216 -14.32 3.84 16.24
N ASP A 217 -14.64 3.23 17.39
CA ASP A 217 -13.63 2.86 18.39
C ASP A 217 -12.57 1.92 17.82
N THR A 218 -12.95 0.95 16.97
CA THR A 218 -12.01 0.06 16.28
C THR A 218 -10.95 0.83 15.49
N VAL A 219 -11.38 1.84 14.72
CA VAL A 219 -10.49 2.68 13.91
C VAL A 219 -9.60 3.53 14.81
N ARG A 220 -10.17 4.12 15.87
CA ARG A 220 -9.42 4.93 16.84
C ARG A 220 -8.36 4.13 17.58
N ILE A 221 -8.66 2.90 17.98
CA ILE A 221 -7.71 1.99 18.64
C ILE A 221 -6.56 1.64 17.69
N ILE A 222 -6.87 1.27 16.45
CA ILE A 222 -5.86 0.92 15.43
C ILE A 222 -4.93 2.11 15.14
N GLU A 223 -5.48 3.33 15.10
CA GLU A 223 -4.70 4.55 14.84
C GLU A 223 -4.07 5.17 16.10
N GLY A 224 -4.24 4.57 17.29
CA GLY A 224 -3.69 5.06 18.55
C GLY A 224 -4.30 6.39 19.05
N LYS A 225 -5.56 6.67 18.66
CA LYS A 225 -6.33 7.88 19.01
C LYS A 225 -7.33 7.60 20.15
N THR A 226 -6.83 7.15 21.29
CA THR A 226 -7.63 7.00 22.52
C THR A 226 -7.80 8.34 23.23
#